data_AF-A0A317IYN5-F1
#
_entry.id   AF-A0A317IYN5-F1
#
_cell.length_a   1.000
_cell.length_b   1.000
_cell.length_c   1.000
_cell.angle_alpha   90.00
_cell.angle_beta   90.00
_cell.angle_gamma   90.00
#
_symmetry.space_group_name_H-M   'P 1'
#
loop_
_entity.id
_entity.type
_entity.pdbx_description
1 polymer ?
#
loop_
_entity_poly.entity_id
_entity_poly.type
_entity_poly.pdbx_seq_one_letter_code
_entity_poly.pdbx_strand_id
1 'polypeptide(L)'
;LSSVSESVSMLSFPENYSVSVIPSGCCGMAGSFGYEKEHFGLSMKIGELVLFPTVRKQEQNVIIAAPGTSCRHQIKDGTGRKAKHPVEILYEALQKN
;
A
#
# COMPACT_ATOMS: atom_id res chain seq x y z
N LEU A 1 -13.00 -2.19 8.48
CA LEU A 1 -11.90 -1.63 7.66
C LEU A 1 -12.52 -0.94 6.46
N SER A 2 -12.08 0.27 6.11
CA SER A 2 -12.47 0.92 4.86
C SER A 2 -12.14 -0.01 3.69
N SER A 3 -13.14 -0.34 2.88
CA SER A 3 -12.93 -1.14 1.68
C SER A 3 -11.99 -0.40 0.71
N VAL A 4 -11.12 -1.14 0.02
CA VAL A 4 -10.31 -0.59 -1.09
C VAL A 4 -11.05 -0.64 -2.44
N SER A 5 -12.31 -1.11 -2.46
CA SER A 5 -13.12 -1.27 -3.68
C SER A 5 -13.16 -0.01 -4.53
N GLU A 6 -13.43 1.15 -3.93
CA GLU A 6 -13.52 2.40 -4.69
C GLU A 6 -12.18 2.81 -5.30
N SER A 7 -11.08 2.54 -4.60
CA SER A 7 -9.74 2.78 -5.15
C SER A 7 -9.44 1.85 -6.33
N VAL A 8 -9.90 0.60 -6.28
CA VAL A 8 -9.76 -0.35 -7.40
C VAL A 8 -10.57 0.14 -8.59
N SER A 9 -11.87 0.39 -8.41
CA SER A 9 -12.76 0.88 -9.46
C SER A 9 -12.19 2.13 -10.15
N MET A 10 -11.71 3.09 -9.36
CA MET A 10 -11.11 4.32 -9.85
C MET A 10 -9.82 4.08 -10.65
N LEU A 11 -8.91 3.23 -10.16
CA LEU A 11 -7.63 2.95 -10.82
C LEU A 11 -7.77 2.01 -12.04
N SER A 12 -8.91 1.36 -12.21
CA SER A 12 -9.23 0.58 -13.40
C SER A 12 -9.74 1.42 -14.57
N PHE A 13 -9.96 2.73 -14.38
CA PHE A 13 -10.44 3.62 -15.44
C PHE A 13 -9.38 3.99 -16.50
N PRO A 14 -8.13 4.35 -16.14
CA PRO A 14 -7.12 4.71 -17.13
C PRO A 14 -6.73 3.53 -18.03
N GLU A 15 -6.65 3.80 -19.33
CA GLU A 15 -6.18 2.81 -20.31
C GLU A 15 -4.72 2.40 -20.00
N ASN A 16 -4.41 1.11 -20.13
CA ASN A 16 -3.10 0.50 -19.83
C ASN A 16 -2.75 0.29 -18.35
N TYR A 17 -3.69 0.46 -17.42
CA TYR A 17 -3.49 0.09 -16.01
C TYR A 17 -4.23 -1.19 -15.67
N SER A 18 -3.57 -2.10 -14.94
CA SER A 18 -4.19 -3.28 -14.33
C SER A 18 -4.01 -3.20 -12.82
N VAL A 19 -5.10 -3.44 -12.09
CA VAL A 19 -5.13 -3.30 -10.63
C VAL A 19 -5.34 -4.68 -10.01
N SER A 20 -4.48 -5.02 -9.05
CA SER A 20 -4.63 -6.22 -8.21
C SER A 20 -4.63 -5.83 -6.75
N VAL A 21 -5.44 -6.51 -5.95
CA VAL A 21 -5.55 -6.27 -4.52
C VAL A 21 -4.64 -7.25 -3.78
N ILE A 22 -3.77 -6.74 -2.92
CA ILE A 22 -3.03 -7.57 -1.97
C ILE A 22 -4.03 -8.07 -0.93
N PRO A 23 -4.22 -9.38 -0.74
CA PRO A 23 -5.17 -9.95 0.22
C PRO A 23 -4.63 -9.87 1.65
N SER A 24 -4.15 -8.70 2.05
CA SER A 24 -3.61 -8.42 3.37
C SER A 24 -4.72 -7.88 4.29
N GLY A 25 -4.64 -8.23 5.56
CA GLY A 25 -5.36 -7.53 6.62
C GLY A 25 -4.74 -6.15 6.93
N CYS A 26 -4.71 -5.78 8.21
CA CYS A 26 -4.04 -4.56 8.66
C CYS A 26 -2.55 -4.53 8.25
N CYS A 27 -2.01 -3.34 8.00
CA CYS A 27 -0.58 -3.16 7.69
C CYS A 27 0.34 -3.34 8.91
N GLY A 28 -0.21 -3.25 10.13
CA GLY A 28 0.51 -3.33 11.39
C GLY A 28 0.77 -1.98 12.07
N MET A 29 0.56 -0.85 11.37
CA MET A 29 0.93 0.47 11.90
C MET A 29 -0.17 1.16 12.72
N ALA A 30 -1.43 1.11 12.27
CA ALA A 30 -2.60 1.71 12.94
C ALA A 30 -2.32 3.01 13.75
N GLY A 31 -1.93 4.10 13.08
CA GLY A 31 -1.55 5.35 13.74
C GLY A 31 -0.15 5.30 14.34
N SER A 32 0.00 5.63 15.63
CA SER A 32 1.28 5.58 16.36
C SER A 32 1.61 4.17 16.88
N PHE A 33 0.66 3.25 16.88
CA PHE A 33 0.81 1.91 17.43
C PHE A 33 2.09 1.22 16.92
N GLY A 34 2.35 1.27 15.62
CA GLY A 34 3.54 0.64 15.05
C GLY A 34 4.88 1.29 15.39
N TYR A 35 4.87 2.50 15.98
CA TYR A 35 6.08 3.21 16.45
C TYR A 35 6.28 3.09 17.96
N GLU A 36 5.29 2.63 18.71
CA GLU A 36 5.42 2.41 20.14
C GLU A 36 6.41 1.28 20.40
N LYS A 37 7.38 1.51 21.29
CA LYS A 37 8.47 0.55 21.56
C LYS A 37 7.97 -0.85 21.91
N GLU A 38 6.86 -0.93 22.63
CA GLU A 38 6.21 -2.17 23.06
C GLU A 38 5.53 -2.92 21.90
N HIS A 39 5.06 -2.18 20.90
CA HIS A 39 4.26 -2.69 19.78
C HIS A 39 5.03 -2.80 18.46
N PHE A 40 6.21 -2.16 18.35
CA PHE A 40 7.03 -2.15 17.14
C PHE A 40 7.29 -3.57 16.60
N GLY A 41 7.73 -4.48 17.47
CA GLY A 41 7.99 -5.87 17.08
C GLY A 41 6.74 -6.60 16.57
N LEU A 42 5.57 -6.31 17.16
CA LEU A 42 4.29 -6.87 16.70
C LEU A 42 3.83 -6.24 15.38
N SER A 43 3.96 -4.93 15.23
CA SER A 43 3.69 -4.20 13.97
C SER A 43 4.47 -4.78 12.80
N MET A 44 5.77 -5.02 12.99
CA MET A 44 6.63 -5.62 11.96
C MET A 44 6.20 -7.05 11.64
N LYS A 45 5.87 -7.86 12.65
CA LYS A 45 5.34 -9.22 12.45
C LYS A 45 4.04 -9.22 11.65
N ILE A 46 3.12 -8.29 11.91
CA ILE A 46 1.87 -8.16 11.15
C ILE A 46 2.17 -7.83 9.67
N GLY A 47 3.08 -6.89 9.41
CA GLY A 47 3.50 -6.55 8.06
C GLY A 47 4.12 -7.74 7.30
N GLU A 48 4.87 -8.59 8.01
CA GLU A 48 5.51 -9.79 7.46
C GLU A 48 4.54 -10.93 7.09
N LEU A 49 3.28 -10.91 7.56
CA LEU A 49 2.31 -11.98 7.25
C LEU A 49 2.02 -12.08 5.75
N VAL A 50 1.69 -10.95 5.11
CA VAL A 50 1.27 -10.90 3.70
C VAL A 50 1.83 -9.66 2.99
N LEU A 51 1.73 -8.49 3.63
CA LEU A 51 2.00 -7.20 3.00
C LEU A 51 3.46 -7.09 2.51
N PHE A 52 4.44 -7.25 3.40
CA PHE A 52 5.85 -7.05 3.08
C PHE A 52 6.39 -8.08 2.08
N PRO A 53 6.11 -9.39 2.22
CA PRO A 53 6.52 -10.37 1.21
C PRO A 53 5.91 -10.08 -0.17
N THR A 54 4.63 -9.69 -0.22
CA THR A 54 3.96 -9.40 -1.50
C THR A 54 4.57 -8.19 -2.19
N VAL A 55 4.80 -7.10 -1.45
CA VAL A 55 5.41 -5.87 -1.99
C VAL A 55 6.85 -6.11 -2.45
N ARG A 56 7.66 -6.87 -1.69
CA ARG A 56 9.05 -7.16 -2.07
C ARG A 56 9.17 -8.03 -3.32
N LYS A 57 8.18 -8.89 -3.59
CA LYS A 57 8.14 -9.74 -4.79
C LYS A 57 7.75 -8.99 -6.06
N GLN A 58 7.14 -7.81 -5.95
CA GLN A 58 6.75 -7.04 -7.13
C GLN A 58 7.96 -6.43 -7.81
N GLU A 59 7.94 -6.43 -9.14
CA GLU A 59 8.90 -5.73 -9.96
C GLU A 59 8.96 -4.21 -9.62
N GLN A 60 10.07 -3.57 -9.97
CA GLN A 60 10.33 -2.19 -9.58
C GLN A 60 9.43 -1.17 -10.32
N ASN A 61 8.99 -1.51 -11.52
CA ASN A 61 8.03 -0.75 -12.34
C ASN A 61 6.58 -0.84 -11.82
N VAL A 62 6.26 -1.81 -10.95
CA VAL A 62 4.91 -1.96 -10.37
C VAL A 62 4.69 -0.87 -9.30
N ILE A 63 3.60 -0.12 -9.46
CA ILE A 63 3.19 0.93 -8.54
C ILE A 63 2.44 0.29 -7.38
N ILE A 64 2.84 0.62 -6.14
CA ILE A 64 2.12 0.20 -4.94
C ILE A 64 1.15 1.31 -4.52
N ALA A 65 -0.14 1.02 -4.51
CA ALA A 65 -1.18 1.95 -4.10
C ALA A 65 -1.62 1.68 -2.64
N ALA A 66 -1.65 2.72 -1.81
CA ALA A 66 -2.16 2.63 -0.45
C ALA A 66 -2.87 3.93 -0.03
N PRO A 67 -4.20 3.90 0.22
CA PRO A 67 -4.96 5.10 0.56
C PRO A 67 -4.63 5.63 1.97
N GLY A 68 -4.33 4.74 2.92
CA GLY A 68 -3.98 5.13 4.28
C GLY A 68 -2.52 5.60 4.43
N THR A 69 -2.33 6.75 5.09
CA THR A 69 -0.99 7.29 5.40
C THR A 69 -0.15 6.33 6.24
N SER A 70 -0.72 5.70 7.26
CA SER A 70 -0.02 4.70 8.08
C SER A 70 0.44 3.50 7.25
N CYS A 71 -0.36 3.04 6.30
CA CYS A 71 0.03 1.96 5.39
C CYS A 71 1.20 2.38 4.49
N ARG A 72 1.20 3.61 3.96
CA ARG A 72 2.33 4.12 3.16
C ARG A 72 3.64 4.18 3.94
N HIS A 73 3.60 4.67 5.19
CA HIS A 73 4.78 4.68 6.05
C HIS A 73 5.26 3.26 6.39
N GLN A 74 4.35 2.37 6.78
CA GLN A 74 4.68 0.99 7.09
C GLN A 74 5.34 0.24 5.92
N ILE A 75 4.82 0.42 4.70
CA ILE A 75 5.41 -0.18 3.49
C ILE A 75 6.81 0.40 3.24
N LYS A 76 6.97 1.71 3.39
CA LYS A 76 8.28 2.37 3.23
C LYS A 76 9.29 1.86 4.25
N ASP A 77 8.93 1.84 5.52
CA ASP A 77 9.82 1.51 6.62
C ASP A 77 10.13 0.00 6.63
N GLY A 78 9.16 -0.85 6.29
CA GLY A 78 9.32 -2.31 6.30
C GLY A 78 9.88 -2.93 5.02
N THR A 79 9.75 -2.27 3.85
CA THR A 79 10.20 -2.85 2.58
C THR A 79 11.07 -1.93 1.73
N GLY A 80 11.28 -0.68 2.13
CA GLY A 80 11.97 0.34 1.32
C GLY A 80 11.20 0.81 0.08
N ARG A 81 9.99 0.28 -0.18
CA ARG A 81 9.18 0.67 -1.35
C ARG A 81 8.33 1.88 -1.00
N LYS A 82 8.25 2.85 -1.90
CA LYS A 82 7.38 4.03 -1.73
C LYS A 82 6.01 3.75 -2.34
N ALA A 83 5.01 3.54 -1.50
CA ALA A 83 3.61 3.49 -1.93
C ALA A 83 3.06 4.90 -2.17
N LYS A 84 2.14 5.05 -3.14
CA LYS A 84 1.45 6.31 -3.48
C LYS A 84 -0.01 6.29 -3.02
N HIS A 85 -0.59 7.46 -2.81
CA HIS A 85 -2.04 7.55 -2.67
C HIS A 85 -2.71 7.24 -4.02
N PRO A 86 -3.83 6.49 -4.07
CA PRO A 86 -4.52 6.17 -5.32
C PRO A 86 -4.84 7.39 -6.19
N VAL A 87 -5.19 8.52 -5.58
CA VAL A 87 -5.49 9.78 -6.32
C VAL A 87 -4.26 10.34 -7.04
N GLU A 88 -3.05 10.20 -6.46
CA GLU A 88 -1.81 10.62 -7.14
C GLU A 88 -1.59 9.77 -8.40
N ILE A 89 -1.84 8.46 -8.30
CA ILE A 89 -1.69 7.53 -9.42
C ILE A 89 -2.71 7.86 -10.52
N LEU A 90 -3.97 8.09 -10.16
CA LEU A 90 -5.01 8.48 -11.11
C LEU A 90 -4.62 9.77 -11.83
N TYR A 91 -4.20 10.80 -11.08
CA TYR A 91 -3.80 12.08 -11.66
C TYR A 91 -2.66 11.91 -12.66
N GLU A 92 -1.59 11.19 -12.28
CA GLU A 92 -0.47 10.90 -13.18
C GLU A 92 -0.88 10.09 -14.41
N ALA A 93 -1.84 9.19 -14.28
CA ALA A 93 -2.35 8.39 -15.39
C ALA A 93 -3.14 9.25 -16.38
N LEU A 94 -3.97 10.18 -15.89
CA LEU A 94 -4.76 11.08 -16.73
C LEU A 94 -3.92 12.17 -17.41
N GLN A 95 -2.79 12.58 -16.82
CA GLN A 95 -1.88 13.54 -17.44
C GLN A 95 -1.05 12.98 -18.61
N LYS A 96 -0.92 11.65 -18.69
CA LYS A 96 -0.10 10.97 -19.70
C LYS A 96 -0.91 10.54 -20.94
N ASN A 97 -2.19 10.90 -20.98
CA ASN A 97 -3.08 10.69 -22.11
C ASN A 97 -3.09 11.92 -23.02
#